data_AF-A0A7V8YLE0-F1
#
_entry.id   AF-A0A7V8YLE0-F1
#
_cell.length_a   1.000
_cell.length_b   1.000
_cell.length_c   1.000
_cell.angle_alpha   90.00
_cell.angle_beta   90.00
_cell.angle_gamma   90.00
#
_symmetry.space_group_name_H-M   'P 1'
#
loop_
_entity.id
_entity.type
_entity.pdbx_description
1 polymer ?
#
loop_
_entity_poly.entity_id
_entity_poly.type
_entity_poly.pdbx_seq_one_letter_code
_entity_poly.pdbx_strand_id
1 'polypeptide(L)'
;MLRVKAVAEMFDVSPQTIYRAIESGKLDALKLGSGRAVRIPEHALRAFVEGCSEAAYRSFVVGGESVASANQRDAGQAGAQ
;
A
#
# COMPACT_ATOMS: atom_id res chain seq x y z
N MET A 1 -4.53 16.79 7.43
CA MET A 1 -3.29 15.96 7.29
C MET A 1 -3.31 14.87 8.33
N LEU A 2 -3.00 13.65 7.93
CA LEU A 2 -3.15 12.45 8.74
C LEU A 2 -1.80 11.99 9.28
N ARG A 3 -1.81 11.31 10.44
CA ARG A 3 -0.63 10.63 11.00
C ARG A 3 -0.55 9.23 10.39
N VAL A 4 0.67 8.68 10.31
CA VAL A 4 0.90 7.30 9.85
C VAL A 4 0.02 6.30 10.61
N LYS A 5 -0.07 6.43 11.94
CA LYS A 5 -0.93 5.57 12.77
C LYS A 5 -2.41 5.62 12.37
N ALA A 6 -2.96 6.82 12.15
CA ALA A 6 -4.36 6.98 11.76
C ALA A 6 -4.64 6.35 10.38
N VAL A 7 -3.70 6.49 9.44
CA VAL A 7 -3.81 5.83 8.13
C VAL A 7 -3.73 4.32 8.28
N ALA A 8 -2.79 3.80 9.08
CA ALA A 8 -2.66 2.37 9.33
C ALA A 8 -3.96 1.77 9.92
N GLU A 9 -4.57 2.46 10.88
CA GLU A 9 -5.86 2.06 11.48
C GLU A 9 -7.01 2.10 10.45
N MET A 10 -7.05 3.09 9.55
CA MET A 10 -8.11 3.17 8.53
C MET A 10 -8.07 2.01 7.52
N PHE A 11 -6.89 1.47 7.23
CA PHE A 11 -6.74 0.35 6.30
C PHE A 11 -6.62 -1.01 7.01
N ASP A 12 -6.66 -1.03 8.35
CA ASP A 12 -6.39 -2.21 9.16
C ASP A 12 -5.06 -2.90 8.81
N VAL A 13 -4.01 -2.10 8.65
CA VAL A 13 -2.65 -2.58 8.34
C VAL A 13 -1.64 -2.15 9.39
N SER A 14 -0.48 -2.79 9.39
CA SER A 14 0.62 -2.32 10.24
C SER A 14 1.10 -0.92 9.82
N PRO A 15 1.55 -0.07 10.78
CA PRO A 15 2.20 1.20 10.44
C PRO A 15 3.44 1.02 9.53
N GLN A 16 4.13 -0.11 9.66
CA GLN A 16 5.27 -0.47 8.83
C GLN A 16 4.90 -0.55 7.35
N THR A 17 3.72 -1.10 7.03
CA THR A 17 3.19 -1.16 5.66
C THR A 17 3.05 0.24 5.06
N ILE A 18 2.54 1.19 5.84
CA ILE A 18 2.40 2.59 5.40
C ILE A 18 3.77 3.23 5.18
N TYR A 19 4.73 3.01 6.08
CA TYR A 19 6.10 3.51 5.87
C TYR A 19 6.75 2.93 4.60
N ARG A 20 6.57 1.63 4.32
CA ARG A 20 7.07 1.02 3.08
C ARG A 20 6.41 1.60 1.83
N ALA A 21 5.11 1.91 1.88
CA ALA A 21 4.43 2.60 0.78
C ALA A 21 5.03 4.00 0.52
N ILE A 22 5.39 4.72 1.59
CA ILE A 22 6.05 6.02 1.48
C ILE A 22 7.48 5.89 0.93
N GLU A 23 8.26 4.95 1.45
CA GLU A 23 9.65 4.71 1.01
C GLU A 23 9.74 4.24 -0.44
N SER A 24 8.75 3.46 -0.90
CA SER A 24 8.64 3.03 -2.30
C SER A 24 8.05 4.10 -3.23
N GLY A 25 7.73 5.29 -2.73
CA GLY A 25 7.14 6.38 -3.52
C GLY A 25 5.70 6.15 -3.95
N LYS A 26 5.03 5.13 -3.43
CA LYS A 26 3.61 4.85 -3.73
C LYS A 26 2.67 5.79 -2.98
N LEU A 27 3.10 6.28 -1.82
CA LEU A 27 2.31 7.20 -0.98
C LEU A 27 3.12 8.44 -0.63
N ASP A 28 2.66 9.60 -1.11
CA ASP A 28 3.31 10.87 -0.79
C ASP A 28 3.10 11.26 0.67
N ALA A 29 4.17 11.76 1.30
CA ALA A 29 4.15 12.23 2.67
C ALA A 29 5.09 13.41 2.88
N LEU A 30 4.73 14.27 3.84
CA LEU A 30 5.51 15.42 4.25
C LEU A 30 6.27 15.12 5.55
N LYS A 31 7.58 15.38 5.53
CA LYS A 31 8.43 15.34 6.72
C LYS A 31 8.47 16.73 7.37
N LEU A 32 7.92 16.85 8.58
CA LEU A 32 7.88 18.07 9.36
C LEU A 32 8.90 18.02 10.52
N GLY A 33 9.36 19.20 10.96
CA GLY A 33 10.22 19.34 12.14
C GLY A 33 11.55 18.59 12.02
N SER A 34 12.31 18.88 10.97
CA SER A 34 13.60 18.23 10.66
C SER A 34 13.52 16.70 10.55
N GLY A 35 12.38 16.17 10.08
CA GLY A 35 12.18 14.74 9.87
C GLY A 35 11.61 13.97 11.07
N ARG A 36 11.31 14.64 12.19
CA ARG A 36 10.74 13.97 13.39
C ARG A 36 9.28 13.57 13.24
N ALA A 37 8.53 14.17 12.32
CA ALA A 37 7.12 13.88 12.13
C ALA A 37 6.80 13.65 10.66
N VAL A 38 6.18 12.50 10.36
CA VAL A 38 5.62 12.20 9.04
C VAL A 38 4.11 12.51 9.05
N ARG A 39 3.65 13.25 8.04
CA ARG A 39 2.25 13.59 7.82
C ARG A 39 1.84 13.28 6.40
N ILE A 40 0.65 12.70 6.25
CA ILE A 40 0.10 12.27 4.97
C ILE A 40 -1.00 13.27 4.60
N PRO A 41 -0.87 14.02 3.49
CA PRO A 41 -1.95 14.84 2.97
C PRO A 41 -3.15 13.98 2.54
N GLU A 42 -4.37 14.50 2.67
CA GLU A 42 -5.57 13.74 2.30
C GLU A 42 -5.65 13.48 0.79
N HIS A 43 -5.18 14.42 -0.03
CA HIS A 43 -5.12 14.24 -1.48
C HIS A 43 -4.16 13.10 -1.88
N ALA A 44 -3.02 13.00 -1.20
CA ALA A 44 -2.04 11.93 -1.43
C ALA A 44 -2.63 10.57 -1.06
N LEU A 45 -3.36 10.50 0.06
CA LEU A 45 -4.03 9.28 0.46
C LEU A 45 -5.11 8.86 -0.56
N ARG A 46 -5.91 9.81 -1.05
CA ARG A 46 -6.91 9.54 -2.09
C ARG A 46 -6.26 8.99 -3.37
N ALA A 47 -5.20 9.64 -3.85
CA ALA A 47 -4.48 9.19 -5.04
C ALA A 47 -3.89 7.79 -4.87
N PHE A 48 -3.36 7.48 -3.69
CA PHE A 48 -2.86 6.14 -3.37
C PHE A 48 -3.97 5.07 -3.45
N VAL A 49 -5.15 5.35 -2.88
CA VAL A 49 -6.29 4.41 -2.93
C VAL A 49 -6.73 4.16 -4.37
N GLU A 50 -6.89 5.21 -5.18
CA GLU A 50 -7.24 5.09 -6.59
C GLU A 50 -6.21 4.25 -7.35
N GLY A 51 -4.91 4.49 -7.11
CA GLY A 51 -3.84 3.70 -7.72
C GLY A 51 -3.87 2.23 -7.32
N CYS A 52 -4.16 1.92 -6.05
CA CYS A 52 -4.36 0.55 -5.58
C CYS A 52 -5.56 -0.12 -6.29
N SER A 53 -6.68 0.59 -6.40
CA SER A 53 -7.89 0.09 -7.07
C SER A 53 -7.67 -0.14 -8.56
N GLU A 54 -6.98 0.77 -9.27
CA GLU A 54 -6.67 0.62 -10.69
C GLU A 54 -5.71 -0.56 -10.93
N ALA A 55 -4.68 -0.70 -10.10
CA ALA A 55 -3.74 -1.81 -10.20
C ALA A 55 -4.44 -3.17 -10.01
N ALA A 56 -5.33 -3.26 -9.02
CA ALA A 56 -6.16 -4.44 -8.82
C ALA A 56 -7.08 -4.69 -10.03
N TYR A 57 -7.77 -3.68 -10.53
CA TYR A 57 -8.64 -3.81 -11.70
C TYR A 57 -7.88 -4.32 -12.93
N ARG A 58 -6.70 -3.74 -13.23
CA ARG A 58 -5.86 -4.17 -14.35
C ARG A 58 -5.41 -5.63 -14.22
N SER A 59 -5.07 -6.06 -13.01
CA SER A 59 -4.65 -7.43 -12.72
C SER A 59 -5.79 -8.44 -12.91
N PHE A 60 -6.94 -8.21 -12.26
CA PHE A 60 -8.04 -9.17 -12.24
C PHE A 60 -8.95 -9.12 -13.47
N VAL A 61 -9.27 -7.93 -13.99
CA VAL A 61 -10.28 -7.77 -15.05
C VAL A 61 -9.65 -7.74 -16.44
N VAL A 62 -8.56 -6.99 -16.61
CA VAL A 62 -7.90 -6.85 -17.92
C VAL A 62 -6.90 -7.99 -18.14
N GLY A 63 -6.14 -8.36 -17.10
CA GLY A 63 -5.14 -9.43 -17.14
C GLY A 63 -5.69 -10.86 -17.08
N GLY A 64 -7.00 -11.01 -16.82
CA GLY A 64 -7.65 -12.31 -16.71
C GLY A 64 -7.21 -13.14 -15.50
N GLU A 65 -6.55 -12.53 -14.50
CA GLU A 65 -6.20 -13.23 -13.27
C GLU A 65 -7.48 -13.59 -12.51
N SER A 66 -7.70 -14.89 -12.28
CA SER A 66 -8.82 -15.37 -11.47
C SER A 66 -8.43 -15.43 -10.00
N VAL A 67 -9.40 -15.20 -9.10
CA VAL A 67 -9.22 -15.37 -7.64
C VAL A 67 -8.68 -16.76 -7.29
N ALA A 68 -9.02 -17.78 -8.07
CA ALA A 68 -8.50 -19.15 -7.91
C ALA A 68 -6.98 -19.26 -8.07
N SER A 69 -6.36 -18.37 -8.86
CA SER A 69 -4.91 -18.34 -9.12
C SER A 69 -4.15 -17.46 -8.12
N ALA A 70 -4.83 -16.56 -7.40
CA ALA A 70 -4.19 -15.67 -6.43
C ALA A 70 -3.60 -16.44 -5.23
N ASN A 71 -4.22 -17.54 -4.82
CA ASN A 71 -3.76 -18.37 -3.70
C ASN A 71 -2.50 -19.21 -4.01
N GLN A 72 -2.11 -19.34 -5.29
CA GLN A 72 -0.97 -20.17 -5.69
C GLN A 72 0.38 -19.42 -5.62
N ARG A 73 0.39 -18.09 -5.49
CA ARG A 73 1.62 -17.29 -5.42
C ARG A 73 2.22 -17.16 -4.02
N ASP A 74 1.45 -17.46 -2.96
CA ASP A 74 1.93 -17.41 -1.56
C ASP A 74 2.47 -18.77 -1.08
N ALA A 75 2.02 -19.88 -1.68
CA ALA A 75 2.45 -21.24 -1.33
C ALA A 75 3.75 -21.71 -2.02
N GLY A 76 4.36 -20.87 -2.86
CA GLY A 76 5.47 -21.25 -3.76
C GLY A 76 6.90 -20.96 -3.26
N GLN A 77 7.08 -20.49 -2.02
CA GLN A 77 8.42 -20.29 -1.43
C GLN A 77 8.56 -21.01 -0.08
N ALA A 78 8.22 -22.30 -0.06
CA ALA A 78 8.69 -23.22 0.97
C ALA A 78 9.24 -24.48 0.27
N GLY A 79 10.52 -24.45 -0.08
CA GLY A 79 11.27 -25.65 -0.47
C GLY A 79 12.05 -25.54 -1.79
N ALA A 80 13.30 -25.10 -1.68
CA ALA A 80 14.47 -25.41 -2.52
C ALA A 80 15.55 -24.38 -2.12
N GLN A 81 16.70 -24.71 -1.52
CA GLN A 81 17.47 -25.93 -1.33
C GLN A 81 18.20 -25.85 0.02
#